data_AF-A0A358MC07-F1
#
_entry.id   AF-A0A358MC07-F1
#
_cell.length_a   1.000
_cell.length_b   1.000
_cell.length_c   1.000
_cell.angle_alpha   90.00
_cell.angle_beta   90.00
_cell.angle_gamma   90.00
#
_symmetry.space_group_name_H-M   'P 1'
#
loop_
_entity.id
_entity.type
_entity.pdbx_description
1 polymer ?
#
loop_
_entity_poly.entity_id
_entity_poly.type
_entity_poly.pdbx_seq_one_letter_code
_entity_poly.pdbx_strand_id
1 'polypeptide(L)' 'GQSVRVWDSTDEMRYLVIPMRPDNTEGMSELELAALVTRDSMVGTGLVRGTP' A
#
# COMPACT_ATOMS: atom_id res chain seq x y z
N GLY A 1 -4.91 16.80 -9.85
CA GLY A 1 -4.64 15.40 -10.21
C GLY A 1 -3.73 14.78 -9.16
N GLN A 2 -3.63 13.45 -9.12
CA GLN A 2 -2.74 12.74 -8.20
C GLN A 2 -1.28 12.84 -8.70
N SER A 3 -0.32 13.17 -7.83
CA SER A 3 1.10 13.08 -8.17
C SER A 3 1.60 11.64 -8.04
N VAL A 4 2.35 11.15 -9.03
CA VAL A 4 3.00 9.83 -8.99
C VAL A 4 4.50 10.02 -8.85
N ARG A 5 5.12 9.30 -7.92
CA ARG A 5 6.58 9.23 -7.76
C ARG A 5 7.03 7.80 -8.01
N VAL A 6 7.97 7.63 -8.93
CA VAL A 6 8.58 6.34 -9.26
C VAL A 6 9.98 6.33 -8.69
N TRP A 7 10.30 5.30 -7.91
CA TRP A 7 11.64 5.06 -7.39
C TRP A 7 12.31 3.99 -8.25
N ASP A 8 13.42 4.35 -8.88
CA ASP A 8 14.30 3.39 -9.55
C ASP A 8 15.29 2.83 -8.52
N SER A 9 15.34 1.52 -8.38
CA SER A 9 16.14 0.84 -7.34
C SER A 9 17.57 0.58 -7.80
N THR A 10 18.26 1.65 -8.24
CA THR A 10 19.60 1.59 -8.85
C THR A 10 20.76 1.47 -7.87
N ASP A 11 20.50 1.61 -6.56
CA ASP A 11 21.50 1.54 -5.49
C ASP A 11 21.10 0.49 -4.44
N GLU A 12 21.87 0.35 -3.37
CA GLU A 12 21.66 -0.62 -2.29
C GLU A 12 20.41 -0.31 -1.45
N MET A 13 19.82 0.88 -1.58
CA MET A 13 18.56 1.21 -0.93
C MET A 13 17.42 0.30 -1.38
N ARG A 14 16.51 0.00 -0.46
CA ARG A 14 15.30 -0.79 -0.69
C ARG A 14 14.11 0.03 -0.26
N TYR A 15 13.19 0.23 -1.19
CA TYR A 15 11.97 1.01 -0.97
C TYR A 15 10.79 0.09 -0.72
N LEU A 16 9.91 0.51 0.18
CA LEU A 16 8.62 -0.10 0.43
C LEU A 16 7.56 0.99 0.31
N VAL A 17 6.48 0.72 -0.42
CA VAL A 17 5.31 1.59 -0.42
C VAL A 17 4.48 1.25 0.81
N ILE A 18 4.16 2.27 1.60
CA ILE A 18 3.14 2.17 2.64
C ILE A 18 1.83 2.63 2.02
N PRO A 19 0.88 1.72 1.74
CA PRO A 19 -0.38 2.09 1.11
C PRO A 19 -1.26 2.90 2.05
N MET A 20 -2.16 3.69 1.48
CA MET A 20 -3.18 4.39 2.25
C MET A 20 -4.13 3.38 2.90
N ARG A 21 -4.53 3.63 4.15
CA ARG A 21 -5.58 2.86 4.81
C ARG A 21 -6.92 3.13 4.10
N PRO A 22 -7.70 2.10 3.73
CA PRO A 22 -8.97 2.30 3.06
C PRO A 22 -10.04 2.75 4.07
N ASP A 23 -11.04 3.48 3.58
CA ASP A 23 -12.18 3.95 4.39
C ASP A 23 -12.97 2.78 5.00
N ASN A 24 -13.73 3.04 6.06
CA ASN A 24 -14.58 2.05 6.76
C ASN A 24 -13.79 0.91 7.42
N THR A 25 -12.52 1.13 7.75
CA THR A 25 -11.69 0.14 8.44
C THR A 25 -11.40 0.50 9.89
N GLU A 26 -12.02 1.54 10.45
CA GLU A 26 -11.71 2.15 11.75
C GLU A 26 -11.78 1.14 12.91
N GLY A 27 -12.71 0.19 12.85
CA GLY A 27 -12.91 -0.86 13.87
C GLY A 27 -12.11 -2.14 13.67
N MET A 28 -11.32 -2.24 12.58
CA MET A 28 -10.54 -3.45 12.30
C MET A 28 -9.34 -3.57 13.24
N SER A 29 -9.07 -4.79 13.65
CA SER A 29 -7.83 -5.16 14.34
C SER A 29 -6.62 -5.12 13.40
N GLU A 30 -5.42 -5.17 13.96
CA GLU A 30 -4.18 -5.21 13.20
C GLU A 30 -4.12 -6.37 12.20
N LEU A 31 -4.54 -7.57 12.63
CA LEU A 31 -4.55 -8.77 11.77
C LEU A 31 -5.52 -8.62 10.60
N GLU A 32 -6.68 -8.01 10.84
CA GLU A 32 -7.66 -7.75 9.79
C GLU A 32 -7.15 -6.70 8.80
N LEU A 33 -6.49 -5.63 9.27
CA LEU A 33 -5.85 -4.63 8.40
C LEU A 33 -4.72 -5.24 7.57
N ALA A 34 -3.88 -6.09 8.18
CA ALA A 34 -2.80 -6.79 7.48
C ALA A 34 -3.33 -7.68 6.35
N ALA A 35 -4.51 -8.29 6.51
CA ALA A 35 -5.14 -9.13 5.49
C ALA A 35 -5.59 -8.34 4.24
N LEU A 36 -5.75 -7.02 4.34
CA LEU A 36 -6.06 -6.14 3.21
C LEU A 36 -4.83 -5.77 2.38
N VAL A 37 -3.65 -5.77 3.02
CA VAL A 37 -2.38 -5.39 2.38
C VAL A 37 -1.93 -6.49 1.42
N THR A 38 -1.74 -6.13 0.17
CA THR A 38 -1.24 -7.03 -0.88
C THR A 38 0.21 -6.70 -1.22
N ARG A 39 0.91 -7.66 -1.83
CA ARG A 39 2.25 -7.41 -2.38
C ARG A 39 2.25 -6.20 -3.32
N ASP A 40 1.27 -6.11 -4.20
CA ASP A 40 1.20 -5.04 -5.19
C ASP A 40 0.97 -3.67 -4.55
N SER A 41 0.18 -3.61 -3.46
CA SER A 41 0.01 -2.38 -2.68
C SER A 41 1.28 -1.93 -1.96
N MET A 42 2.18 -2.86 -1.63
CA MET A 42 3.49 -2.57 -1.03
C MET A 42 4.58 -2.27 -2.04
N VAL A 43 4.39 -2.60 -3.32
CA VAL A 43 5.27 -2.20 -4.43
C VAL A 43 4.80 -0.90 -5.09
N GLY A 44 3.51 -0.57 -4.95
CA GLY A 44 2.88 0.61 -5.57
C GLY A 44 2.24 0.34 -6.94
N THR A 45 2.03 -0.93 -7.30
CA THR A 45 1.37 -1.35 -8.55
C THR A 45 -0.10 -1.70 -8.38
N GLY A 46 -0.63 -1.61 -7.16
CA GLY A 46 -2.03 -1.86 -6.84
C GLY A 46 -2.46 -1.14 -5.56
N LEU A 47 -3.76 -1.16 -5.27
CA LEU A 47 -4.31 -0.70 -4.00
C LEU A 47 -4.54 -1.90 -3.06
N VAL A 48 -4.81 -1.61 -1.79
CA VAL A 48 -5.24 -2.63 -0.82
C VAL A 48 -6.60 -3.22 -1.23
N ARG A 49 -6.96 -4.38 -0.69
CA ARG A 49 -8.25 -5.00 -0.98
C ARG A 49 -9.40 -4.17 -0.40
N GLY A 50 -10.50 -4.07 -1.15
CA GLY A 50 -11.76 -3.46 -0.68
C GLY A 50 -11.92 -1.96 -0.97
N THR A 51 -11.01 -1.35 -1.74
CA THR A 51 -11.24 -0.01 -2.29
C THR A 51 -12.10 -0.11 -3.57
N PRO A 52 -13.16 0.72 -3.75
CA PRO A 52 -13.84 0.87 -5.03
C PRO A 52 -12.93 1.41 -6.13
#